data_AF-A0A7K5BIX3-F1
#
_entry.id   AF-A0A7K5BIX3-F1
#
_cell.length_a   1.000
_cell.length_b   1.000
_cell.length_c   1.000
_cell.angle_alpha   90.00
_cell.angle_beta   90.00
_cell.angle_gamma   90.00
#
_symmetry.space_group_name_H-M   'P 1'
#
loop_
_entity.id
_entity.type
_entity.pdbx_description
1 polymer ?
#
loop_
_entity_poly.entity_id
_entity_poly.type
_entity_poly.pdbx_seq_one_letter_code
_entity_poly.pdbx_strand_id
1 'polypeptide(L)' 'ERPYTCLTCGKSFTHSSNLHLHRRTHSAARPFRCPTCPKAFVMAAYLQRHLRTHAAPAPPGAPERVVAP' A
#
# COMPACT_ATOMS: atom_id res chain seq x y z
N GLU A 1 -17.27 -18.79 -2.98
CA GLU A 1 -17.07 -18.84 -1.51
C GLU A 1 -15.84 -18.02 -1.10
N ARG A 2 -15.70 -17.66 0.19
CA ARG A 2 -14.57 -16.87 0.71
C ARG A 2 -13.76 -17.70 1.72
N PRO A 3 -12.92 -18.64 1.26
CA PRO A 3 -12.27 -19.60 2.14
C PRO A 3 -11.14 -18.99 2.99
N TYR A 4 -10.69 -17.77 2.68
CA TYR A 4 -9.54 -17.15 3.35
C TYR A 4 -10.00 -16.19 4.44
N THR A 5 -10.00 -16.64 5.70
CA THR A 5 -10.46 -15.84 6.85
C THR A 5 -9.30 -15.27 7.66
N CYS A 6 -9.42 -14.01 8.07
CA CYS A 6 -8.49 -13.37 8.98
C CYS A 6 -8.80 -13.79 10.42
N LEU A 7 -7.85 -14.45 11.07
CA LEU A 7 -8.00 -14.90 12.46
C LEU A 7 -8.03 -13.75 13.48
N THR A 8 -7.53 -12.57 13.11
CA THR A 8 -7.49 -11.40 14.01
C THR A 8 -8.84 -10.69 14.11
N CYS A 9 -9.62 -10.64 13.03
CA CYS A 9 -10.87 -9.85 12.99
C CYS A 9 -12.04 -10.56 12.29
N GLY A 10 -11.88 -11.84 11.92
CA GLY A 10 -12.94 -12.65 11.31
C GLY A 10 -13.30 -12.32 9.86
N LYS A 11 -12.63 -11.36 9.20
CA LYS A 11 -12.94 -10.98 7.82
C LYS A 11 -12.52 -12.06 6.82
N SER A 12 -13.43 -12.45 5.93
CA SER A 12 -13.19 -13.47 4.89
C SER A 12 -12.98 -12.86 3.51
N PHE A 13 -12.10 -13.47 2.73
CA PHE A 13 -11.67 -13.05 1.39
C PHE A 13 -11.75 -14.22 0.40
N THR A 14 -11.90 -13.90 -0.88
CA THR A 14 -11.91 -14.89 -1.98
C THR A 14 -10.52 -15.36 -2.39
N HIS A 15 -9.49 -14.55 -2.13
CA HIS A 15 -8.10 -14.84 -2.51
C HIS A 15 -7.15 -14.75 -1.30
N SER A 16 -6.16 -15.62 -1.26
CA SER A 16 -5.12 -15.64 -0.22
C SER A 16 -4.27 -14.37 -0.24
N SER A 17 -3.98 -13.82 -1.42
CA SER A 17 -3.28 -12.54 -1.60
C SER A 17 -4.00 -11.38 -0.94
N ASN A 18 -5.33 -11.33 -1.04
CA ASN A 18 -6.16 -10.33 -0.38
C ASN A 18 -6.14 -10.49 1.15
N LEU A 19 -6.20 -11.72 1.66
CA LEU A 19 -6.05 -11.97 3.09
C LEU A 19 -4.65 -11.56 3.58
N HIS A 20 -3.59 -11.89 2.84
CA HIS A 20 -2.23 -11.53 3.19
C HIS A 20 -2.04 -10.00 3.23
N LEU A 21 -2.54 -9.29 2.21
CA LEU A 21 -2.55 -7.83 2.18
C LEU A 21 -3.33 -7.26 3.37
N HIS A 22 -4.50 -7.81 3.66
CA HIS A 22 -5.32 -7.41 4.80
C HIS A 22 -4.58 -7.61 6.13
N ARG A 23 -3.86 -8.73 6.33
CA ARG A 23 -3.09 -8.94 7.57
C ARG A 23 -2.09 -7.82 7.83
N ARG A 24 -1.54 -7.20 6.78
CA ARG A 24 -0.62 -6.07 6.93
C ARG A 24 -1.31 -4.80 7.42
N THR A 25 -2.65 -4.69 7.41
CA THR A 25 -3.36 -3.57 8.02
C THR A 25 -3.44 -3.68 9.55
N HIS A 26 -3.32 -4.89 10.10
CA HIS A 26 -3.23 -5.11 11.55
C HIS A 26 -1.83 -4.78 12.08
N SER A 27 -0.81 -4.94 11.24
CA SER A 27 0.52 -4.44 11.56
C SER A 27 0.54 -2.92 11.36
N ALA A 28 0.72 -2.15 12.43
CA ALA A 28 0.89 -0.70 12.34
C ALA A 28 2.14 -0.28 11.52
N ALA A 29 2.94 -1.25 11.07
CA ALA A 29 4.05 -1.04 10.15
C ALA A 29 3.56 -0.54 8.79
N ARG A 30 3.69 0.77 8.58
CA ARG A 30 3.52 1.45 7.30
C ARG A 30 4.89 1.86 6.77
N PRO A 31 5.65 0.95 6.14
CA PRO A 31 7.02 1.24 5.72
C PRO A 31 7.06 2.30 4.60
N PHE A 32 5.98 2.48 3.85
CA PHE A 32 5.93 3.40 2.71
C PHE A 32 5.40 4.78 3.14
N ARG A 33 6.29 5.69 3.54
CA ARG A 33 5.91 7.06 3.92
C ARG A 33 5.83 7.99 2.72
N CYS A 34 4.85 8.88 2.72
CA CYS A 34 4.77 9.96 1.74
C CYS A 34 5.86 11.00 2.05
N PRO A 35 6.63 11.45 1.04
CA PRO A 35 7.64 12.50 1.23
C PRO A 35 7.03 13.89 1.40
N THR A 36 5.78 14.10 0.97
CA THR A 36 5.13 15.42 0.93
C THR A 36 4.17 15.64 2.10
N CYS A 37 3.73 14.58 2.79
CA CYS A 37 2.78 14.70 3.89
C CYS A 37 2.99 13.56 4.92
N PRO A 38 2.42 13.64 6.13
CA PRO A 38 2.64 12.64 7.17
C PRO A 38 1.92 11.30 6.93
N LYS A 39 1.30 11.09 5.75
CA LYS A 39 0.62 9.83 5.44
C LYS A 39 1.65 8.73 5.14
N ALA A 40 1.42 7.55 5.72
CA ALA A 40 2.18 6.35 5.42
C ALA A 40 1.24 5.25 4.91
N PHE A 41 1.76 4.30 4.15
CA PHE A 41 1.00 3.23 3.50
C PHE A 41 1.64 1.89 3.76
N VAL A 42 0.81 0.86 3.72
CA VAL A 42 1.21 -0.54 3.92
C VAL A 42 1.80 -1.14 2.63
N MET A 43 1.51 -0.53 1.48
CA MET A 43 1.96 -0.98 0.15
C MET A 43 2.49 0.18 -0.69
N ALA A 44 3.54 -0.09 -1.47
CA ALA A 44 4.09 0.85 -2.45
C ALA A 44 3.05 1.30 -3.48
N ALA A 45 2.22 0.38 -3.99
CA ALA A 45 1.17 0.72 -4.97
C ALA A 45 0.17 1.76 -4.44
N TYR A 46 -0.14 1.72 -3.15
CA TYR A 46 -1.02 2.71 -2.53
C TYR A 46 -0.34 4.06 -2.33
N LEU A 47 0.95 4.06 -1.96
CA LEU A 47 1.76 5.28 -1.92
C LEU A 47 1.84 5.91 -3.32
N GLN A 48 2.15 5.14 -4.36
CA GLN A 48 2.23 5.63 -5.75
C GLN A 48 0.92 6.25 -6.22
N ARG A 49 -0.22 5.59 -5.96
CA ARG A 49 -1.54 6.16 -6.26
C ARG A 49 -1.78 7.45 -5.45
N HIS A 50 -1.36 7.49 -4.20
CA HIS A 50 -1.48 8.69 -3.37
C HIS A 50 -0.57 9.83 -3.84
N LEU A 51 0.63 9.57 -4.35
CA LEU A 51 1.51 10.62 -4.88
C LEU A 51 0.85 11.39 -6.04
N ARG A 52 -0.02 10.74 -6.81
CA ARG A 52 -0.84 11.41 -7.85
C ARG A 52 -1.83 12.42 -7.29
N THR A 53 -2.17 12.37 -6.00
CA THR A 53 -3.00 13.41 -5.37
C THR A 53 -2.18 14.63 -4.98
N HIS A 54 -0.86 14.50 -4.86
CA HIS A 54 0.06 15.61 -4.62
C HIS A 54 0.56 16.22 -5.93
N ALA A 55 0.79 15.38 -6.94
CA ALA A 55 1.07 15.82 -8.29
C ALA A 55 -0.25 16.22 -8.97
N ALA A 56 -0.60 17.51 -8.91
CA ALA A 56 -1.34 18.10 -10.03
C ALA A 56 -0.63 17.69 -11.33
N PRO A 57 -1.35 17.36 -12.41
CA PRO A 57 -0.86 16.49 -13.49
C PRO A 57 0.48 16.97 -14.04
N ALA A 58 1.55 16.31 -13.63
CA ALA A 58 2.88 16.48 -14.20
C ALA A 58 3.09 15.42 -15.29
N PRO A 59 3.70 15.79 -16.44
CA PRO A 59 3.72 14.96 -17.63
C PRO A 59 4.55 13.67 -17.44
N PRO A 60 4.28 12.63 -18.25
CA PRO A 60 4.94 11.34 -18.10
C PRO A 60 6.44 11.48 -18.44
N GLY A 61 7.32 11.11 -17.51
CA GLY A 61 8.76 11.03 -17.82
C GLY A 61 9.78 11.24 -16.69
N ALA A 62 9.44 11.24 -15.40
CA ALA A 62 10.47 11.31 -14.37
C ALA A 62 11.02 9.89 -14.04
N PRO A 63 12.34 9.63 -14.19
CA PRO A 63 12.92 8.32 -13.94
C PRO A 63 12.92 7.97 -12.44
N GLU A 64 12.73 6.68 -12.16
CA GLU A 64 12.78 6.12 -10.81
C GLU A 64 14.12 6.46 -10.14
N ARG A 65 14.05 7.11 -8.97
CA ARG A 65 15.20 7.23 -8.08
C ARG A 65 15.56 5.82 -7.60
N VAL A 66 16.62 5.26 -8.18
CA VAL A 66 17.35 4.12 -7.61
C VAL A 66 17.75 4.47 -6.19
N VAL A 67 17.20 3.76 -5.21
CA VAL A 67 17.81 3.65 -3.88
C VAL A 67 18.93 2.63 -4.05
N ALA A 68 20.18 3.12 -4.06
CA ALA A 68 21.37 2.28 -3.95
C ALA A 68 21.51 1.78 -2.50
N PRO A 69 22.12 0.58 -2.28
CA PRO A 69 22.72 0.25 -0.99
C PRO A 69 23.93 1.14 -0.70
#